data_AF-A0AAE3QVN1-F1
#
_entry.id   AF-A0AAE3QVN1-F1
#
_cell.length_a   1.000
_cell.length_b   1.000
_cell.length_c   1.000
_cell.angle_alpha   90.00
_cell.angle_beta   90.00
_cell.angle_gamma   90.00
#
_symmetry.space_group_name_H-M   'P 1'
#
loop_
_entity.id
_entity.type
_entity.pdbx_description
1 polymer ?
#
loop_
_entity_poly.entity_id
_entity_poly.type
_entity_poly.pdbx_seq_one_letter_code
_entity_poly.pdbx_strand_id
1 'polypeptide(L)'
;MDYPFYIFGSQSSVDYDVVVFANQLGTTKENQDFCNQQAQHLEIFFNTRNLPFKKINTNIAILENGIITAVHKGTPDELNNSVLYTYSLHKQFYPLSITRAVERNWQLKMLRACRTILSFYTRTAIRSDIKLALQGDLDVKLPVLENLNLTQWTEFHKNDPQDCWKTIAFQLGQALGLLENKELYTKEDIIDFLPEMSVFLNRKTTYTDLTTLQNYKTLFIKRLKEVRPLFSQLTEIGASSE
;
A
#
# COMPACT_ATOMS: atom_id res chain seq x y z
N MET A 1 5.22 -18.88 -20.45
CA MET A 1 4.84 -18.09 -19.26
C MET A 1 3.38 -18.39 -19.06
N ASP A 2 3.07 -19.14 -18.02
CA ASP A 2 1.85 -19.94 -17.98
C ASP A 2 0.73 -19.25 -17.19
N TYR A 3 1.01 -18.04 -16.67
CA TYR A 3 0.10 -17.27 -15.83
C TYR A 3 -0.16 -15.89 -16.47
N PRO A 4 -1.43 -15.48 -16.65
CA PRO A 4 -1.77 -14.11 -16.97
C PRO A 4 -1.24 -13.16 -15.91
N PHE A 5 -0.88 -11.93 -16.33
CA PHE A 5 -0.44 -10.89 -15.41
C PHE A 5 -0.87 -9.51 -15.89
N TYR A 6 -0.95 -8.56 -14.95
CA TYR A 6 -1.19 -7.14 -15.24
C TYR A 6 -0.13 -6.26 -14.62
N ILE A 7 0.26 -5.22 -15.35
CA ILE A 7 1.09 -4.13 -14.84
C ILE A 7 0.14 -3.06 -14.27
N PHE A 8 0.41 -2.54 -13.09
CA PHE A 8 -0.47 -1.58 -12.43
C PHE A 8 0.31 -0.53 -11.64
N GLY A 9 -0.39 0.45 -11.07
CA GLY A 9 0.18 1.54 -10.29
C GLY A 9 0.59 2.75 -11.13
N SER A 10 1.46 3.59 -10.57
CA SER A 10 1.84 4.88 -11.15
C SER A 10 2.67 4.73 -12.42
N GLN A 11 2.33 5.49 -13.47
CA GLN A 11 3.09 5.50 -14.72
C GLN A 11 4.53 6.01 -14.53
N SER A 12 4.72 6.99 -13.64
CA SER A 12 6.03 7.53 -13.26
C SER A 12 6.82 6.65 -12.29
N SER A 13 6.34 5.44 -11.96
CA SER A 13 7.08 4.56 -11.06
C SER A 13 8.42 4.15 -11.66
N VAL A 14 9.43 4.05 -10.78
CA VAL A 14 10.78 3.57 -11.13
C VAL A 14 10.83 2.05 -11.25
N ASP A 15 9.82 1.37 -10.68
CA ASP A 15 9.64 -0.08 -10.72
C ASP A 15 8.36 -0.41 -11.51
N TYR A 16 8.26 -1.63 -12.03
CA TYR A 16 6.98 -2.21 -12.45
C TYR A 16 6.34 -2.94 -11.27
N ASP A 17 5.12 -2.53 -10.90
CA ASP A 17 4.27 -3.34 -10.04
C ASP A 17 3.45 -4.28 -10.92
N VAL A 18 3.60 -5.58 -10.70
CA VAL A 18 2.98 -6.63 -11.51
C VAL A 18 2.21 -7.59 -10.63
N VAL A 19 0.95 -7.86 -10.96
CA VAL A 19 0.17 -8.93 -10.34
C VAL A 19 0.09 -10.11 -11.29
N VAL A 20 0.45 -11.30 -10.78
CA VAL A 20 0.34 -12.56 -11.50
C VAL A 20 -0.87 -13.33 -10.97
N PHE A 21 -1.68 -13.87 -11.87
CA PHE A 21 -2.89 -14.62 -11.49
C PHE A 21 -2.62 -16.11 -11.42
N ALA A 22 -2.80 -16.67 -10.22
CA ALA A 22 -2.64 -18.09 -9.94
C ALA A 22 -3.98 -18.71 -9.52
N ASN A 23 -4.07 -20.04 -9.62
CA ASN A 23 -5.28 -20.77 -9.22
C ASN A 23 -5.44 -20.89 -7.71
N GLN A 24 -4.34 -20.80 -6.96
CA GLN A 24 -4.33 -20.88 -5.50
C GLN A 24 -3.11 -20.15 -4.93
N LEU A 25 -3.22 -19.73 -3.66
CA LEU A 25 -2.08 -19.23 -2.90
C LEU A 25 -1.45 -20.39 -2.11
N GLY A 26 -0.12 -20.42 -2.06
CA GLY A 26 0.64 -21.28 -1.16
C GLY A 26 0.85 -20.63 0.21
N THR A 27 1.80 -21.18 0.97
CA THR A 27 2.34 -20.56 2.19
C THR A 27 3.04 -19.23 1.87
N THR A 28 3.32 -18.43 2.90
CA THR A 28 4.05 -17.16 2.74
C THR A 28 5.40 -17.34 2.05
N LYS A 29 6.13 -18.42 2.36
CA LYS A 29 7.44 -18.68 1.76
C LYS A 29 7.31 -19.09 0.30
N GLU A 30 6.40 -20.02 -0.01
CA GLU A 30 6.16 -20.48 -1.39
C GLU A 30 5.72 -19.32 -2.29
N ASN A 31 4.80 -18.48 -1.81
CA ASN A 31 4.36 -17.30 -2.55
C ASN A 31 5.50 -16.31 -2.79
N GLN A 32 6.37 -16.09 -1.80
CA GLN A 32 7.51 -15.19 -1.96
C GLN A 32 8.54 -15.75 -2.96
N ASP A 33 8.78 -17.06 -2.94
CA ASP A 33 9.66 -17.72 -3.92
C ASP A 33 9.07 -17.66 -5.33
N PHE A 34 7.78 -17.92 -5.46
CA PHE A 34 7.06 -17.78 -6.72
C PHE A 34 7.13 -16.35 -7.26
N CYS A 35 6.88 -15.34 -6.43
CA CYS A 35 7.06 -13.94 -6.79
C CYS A 35 8.46 -13.67 -7.37
N ASN A 36 9.51 -14.13 -6.71
CA ASN A 36 10.89 -13.92 -7.16
C ASN A 36 11.16 -14.61 -8.51
N GLN A 37 10.68 -15.84 -8.69
CA GLN A 37 10.79 -16.55 -9.97
C GLN A 37 10.05 -15.84 -11.09
N GLN A 38 8.82 -15.38 -10.85
CA GLN A 38 8.05 -14.63 -11.84
C GLN A 38 8.69 -13.29 -12.19
N ALA A 39 9.29 -12.59 -11.22
CA ALA A 39 10.02 -11.35 -11.48
C ALA A 39 11.16 -11.57 -12.49
N GLN A 40 11.97 -12.62 -12.30
CA GLN A 40 13.05 -12.98 -13.23
C GLN A 40 12.53 -13.34 -14.63
N HIS A 41 11.44 -14.11 -14.71
CA HIS A 41 10.82 -14.43 -16.00
C HIS A 41 10.25 -13.19 -16.70
N LEU A 42 9.62 -12.29 -15.96
CA LEU A 42 9.06 -11.05 -16.47
C LEU A 42 10.16 -10.09 -16.94
N GLU A 43 11.32 -10.05 -16.28
CA GLU A 43 12.46 -9.25 -16.72
C GLU A 43 12.91 -9.68 -18.12
N ILE A 44 13.09 -10.98 -18.35
CA ILE A 44 13.42 -11.54 -19.67
C ILE A 44 12.29 -11.23 -20.68
N PHE A 45 11.04 -11.42 -20.28
CA PHE A 45 9.88 -11.19 -21.13
C PHE A 45 9.71 -9.71 -21.55
N PHE A 46 9.97 -8.77 -20.65
CA PHE A 46 9.92 -7.32 -20.91
C PHE A 46 11.10 -6.87 -21.77
N ASN A 47 12.31 -7.37 -21.50
CA ASN A 47 13.49 -7.08 -22.29
C ASN A 47 13.32 -7.53 -23.76
N THR A 48 12.81 -8.74 -23.99
CA THR A 48 12.53 -9.26 -25.35
C THR A 48 11.45 -8.47 -26.11
N ARG A 49 10.72 -7.58 -25.43
CA ARG A 49 9.64 -6.75 -25.98
C ARG A 49 9.96 -5.25 -25.96
N ASN A 50 11.22 -4.89 -25.70
CA ASN A 50 11.73 -3.52 -25.67
C ASN A 50 10.97 -2.62 -24.68
N LEU A 51 10.55 -3.16 -23.53
CA LEU A 51 10.07 -2.32 -22.43
C LEU A 51 11.27 -1.68 -21.73
N PRO A 52 11.10 -0.48 -21.15
CA PRO A 52 12.14 0.14 -20.32
C PRO A 52 12.61 -0.80 -19.22
N PHE A 53 13.92 -0.87 -18.99
CA PHE A 53 14.50 -1.64 -17.90
C PHE A 53 14.12 -1.01 -16.56
N LYS A 54 13.29 -1.71 -15.80
CA LYS A 54 12.87 -1.35 -14.44
C LYS A 54 12.85 -2.61 -13.60
N LYS A 55 13.10 -2.46 -12.29
CA LYS A 55 12.91 -3.56 -11.34
C LYS A 55 11.45 -4.00 -11.35
N ILE A 56 11.21 -5.31 -11.25
CA ILE A 56 9.86 -5.87 -11.22
C ILE A 56 9.50 -6.28 -9.80
N ASN A 57 8.45 -5.69 -9.25
CA ASN A 57 7.85 -6.06 -7.98
C ASN A 57 6.59 -6.88 -8.25
N THR A 58 6.65 -8.18 -7.99
CA THR A 58 5.53 -9.10 -8.24
C THR A 58 4.66 -9.32 -7.00
N ASN A 59 3.37 -9.48 -7.24
CA ASN A 59 2.38 -9.97 -6.30
C ASN A 59 1.58 -11.11 -6.94
N ILE A 60 0.86 -11.88 -6.13
CA ILE A 60 0.00 -12.98 -6.57
C ILE A 60 -1.43 -12.65 -6.21
N ALA A 61 -2.35 -12.90 -7.14
CA ALA A 61 -3.78 -12.79 -6.91
C ALA A 61 -4.53 -14.03 -7.42
N ILE A 62 -5.66 -14.31 -6.79
CA ILE A 62 -6.69 -15.22 -7.32
C ILE A 62 -7.81 -14.35 -7.90
N LEU A 63 -8.20 -14.64 -9.14
CA LEU A 63 -9.26 -13.94 -9.85
C LEU A 63 -10.44 -14.88 -10.06
N GLU A 64 -11.61 -14.49 -9.56
CA GLU A 64 -12.84 -15.26 -9.68
C GLU A 64 -13.98 -14.31 -10.05
N ASN A 65 -14.81 -14.70 -11.02
CA ASN A 65 -16.02 -13.95 -11.40
C ASN A 65 -15.77 -12.45 -11.70
N GLY A 66 -14.60 -12.16 -12.27
CA GLY A 66 -14.18 -10.81 -12.67
C GLY A 66 -13.74 -9.91 -11.52
N ILE A 67 -13.41 -10.45 -10.34
CA ILE A 67 -12.84 -9.71 -9.21
C ILE A 67 -11.70 -10.49 -8.55
N ILE A 68 -10.78 -9.77 -7.91
CA ILE A 68 -9.73 -10.40 -7.09
C ILE A 68 -10.33 -10.83 -5.75
N THR A 69 -10.25 -12.12 -5.42
CA THR A 69 -10.79 -12.70 -4.18
C THR A 69 -9.72 -13.00 -3.13
N ALA A 70 -8.48 -13.22 -3.54
CA ALA A 70 -7.36 -13.43 -2.62
C ALA A 70 -6.05 -12.83 -3.16
N VAL A 71 -5.16 -12.43 -2.26
CA VAL A 71 -3.85 -11.84 -2.61
C VAL A 71 -2.75 -12.30 -1.66
N HIS A 72 -1.52 -12.41 -2.16
CA HIS A 72 -0.37 -12.68 -1.31
C HIS A 72 0.03 -11.46 -0.45
N LYS A 73 0.06 -10.26 -1.06
CA LYS A 73 0.37 -8.98 -0.39
C LYS A 73 -0.75 -7.98 -0.62
N GLY A 74 -1.03 -7.16 0.40
CA GLY A 74 -2.09 -6.14 0.33
C GLY A 74 -3.44 -6.68 0.80
N THR A 75 -4.52 -6.15 0.26
CA THR A 75 -5.89 -6.62 0.46
C THR A 75 -6.56 -6.83 -0.90
N PRO A 76 -7.48 -7.80 -1.05
CA PRO A 76 -8.10 -8.10 -2.34
C PRO A 76 -8.79 -6.88 -2.97
N ASP A 77 -9.51 -6.12 -2.16
CA ASP A 77 -10.24 -4.93 -2.59
C ASP A 77 -9.33 -3.78 -3.05
N GLU A 78 -8.20 -3.54 -2.37
CA GLU A 78 -7.23 -2.53 -2.79
C GLU A 78 -6.60 -2.91 -4.12
N LEU A 79 -6.17 -4.17 -4.26
CA LEU A 79 -5.50 -4.63 -5.47
C LEU A 79 -6.46 -4.71 -6.64
N ASN A 80 -7.70 -5.20 -6.43
CA ASN A 80 -8.74 -5.26 -7.46
C ASN A 80 -8.94 -3.89 -8.10
N ASN A 81 -9.21 -2.90 -7.27
CA ASN A 81 -9.51 -1.56 -7.74
C ASN A 81 -8.25 -0.90 -8.30
N SER A 82 -7.10 -1.00 -7.61
CA SER A 82 -5.85 -0.42 -8.11
C SER A 82 -5.51 -0.93 -9.51
N VAL A 83 -5.60 -2.23 -9.76
CA VAL A 83 -5.40 -2.81 -11.09
C VAL A 83 -6.43 -2.27 -12.07
N LEU A 84 -7.73 -2.32 -11.74
CA LEU A 84 -8.79 -1.84 -12.61
C LEU A 84 -8.59 -0.38 -13.06
N TYR A 85 -8.27 0.51 -12.12
CA TYR A 85 -8.14 1.95 -12.36
C TYR A 85 -6.82 2.32 -13.06
N THR A 86 -5.76 1.55 -12.87
CA THR A 86 -4.43 1.88 -13.41
C THR A 86 -4.03 1.02 -14.61
N TYR A 87 -4.85 0.04 -15.01
CA TYR A 87 -4.56 -0.89 -16.10
C TYR A 87 -4.19 -0.16 -17.41
N SER A 88 -4.93 0.90 -17.76
CA SER A 88 -4.71 1.68 -18.99
C SER A 88 -3.47 2.56 -18.97
N LEU A 89 -2.80 2.72 -17.82
CA LEU A 89 -1.58 3.54 -17.70
C LEU A 89 -0.33 2.81 -18.21
N HIS A 90 -0.44 1.50 -18.46
CA HIS A 90 0.68 0.63 -18.83
C HIS A 90 0.40 -0.13 -20.13
N LYS A 91 1.47 -0.56 -20.80
CA LYS A 91 1.37 -1.50 -21.91
C LYS A 91 1.04 -2.89 -21.37
N GLN A 92 -0.15 -3.39 -21.70
CA GLN A 92 -0.65 -4.68 -21.23
C GLN A 92 -0.42 -5.78 -22.27
N PHE A 93 -0.35 -7.02 -21.80
CA PHE A 93 -0.13 -8.22 -22.63
C PHE A 93 -1.28 -9.22 -22.60
N TYR A 94 -2.23 -9.01 -21.70
CA TYR A 94 -3.43 -9.82 -21.52
C TYR A 94 -4.62 -8.89 -21.40
N PRO A 95 -5.80 -9.22 -21.97
CA PRO A 95 -7.00 -8.43 -21.80
C PRO A 95 -7.39 -8.34 -20.32
N LEU A 96 -8.01 -7.22 -19.93
CA LEU A 96 -8.46 -6.99 -18.57
C LEU A 96 -9.64 -7.91 -18.24
N SER A 97 -9.45 -8.79 -17.26
CA SER A 97 -10.45 -9.73 -16.79
C SER A 97 -11.16 -9.25 -15.52
N ILE A 98 -10.66 -8.20 -14.86
CA ILE A 98 -11.36 -7.54 -13.76
C ILE A 98 -12.46 -6.67 -14.36
N THR A 99 -13.72 -6.95 -14.00
CA THR A 99 -14.88 -6.35 -14.66
C THR A 99 -15.53 -5.23 -13.86
N ARG A 100 -15.22 -5.13 -12.56
CA ARG A 100 -15.83 -4.14 -11.66
C ARG A 100 -14.95 -3.83 -10.47
N ALA A 101 -15.14 -2.63 -9.93
CA ALA A 101 -14.61 -2.26 -8.63
C ALA A 101 -15.37 -3.02 -7.54
N VAL A 102 -14.72 -3.21 -6.40
CA VAL A 102 -15.31 -3.78 -5.19
C VAL A 102 -15.31 -2.76 -4.07
N GLU A 103 -16.19 -2.96 -3.09
CA GLU A 103 -16.28 -2.12 -1.90
C GLU A 103 -14.97 -2.15 -1.12
N ARG A 104 -14.54 -0.97 -0.65
CA ARG A 104 -13.28 -0.82 0.06
C ARG A 104 -13.44 -1.03 1.55
N ASN A 105 -12.65 -1.94 2.08
CA ASN A 105 -12.45 -2.12 3.51
C ASN A 105 -11.54 -1.01 4.05
N TRP A 106 -12.13 0.16 4.24
CA TRP A 106 -11.43 1.35 4.69
C TRP A 106 -10.87 1.18 6.11
N GLN A 107 -11.56 0.46 7.02
CA GLN A 107 -11.03 0.19 8.37
C GLN A 107 -9.70 -0.57 8.31
N LEU A 108 -9.64 -1.63 7.50
CA LEU A 108 -8.42 -2.40 7.31
C LEU A 108 -7.32 -1.53 6.67
N LYS A 109 -7.66 -0.64 5.73
CA LYS A 109 -6.70 0.31 5.17
C LYS A 109 -6.12 1.24 6.25
N MET A 110 -6.93 1.78 7.14
CA MET A 110 -6.44 2.64 8.24
C MET A 110 -5.48 1.87 9.16
N LEU A 111 -5.85 0.65 9.57
CA LEU A 111 -5.01 -0.22 10.41
C LEU A 111 -3.66 -0.52 9.74
N ARG A 112 -3.67 -0.79 8.43
CA ARG A 112 -2.47 -1.03 7.63
C ARG A 112 -1.62 0.22 7.47
N ALA A 113 -2.22 1.39 7.30
CA ALA A 113 -1.51 2.67 7.26
C ALA A 113 -0.78 2.92 8.59
N CYS A 114 -1.49 2.82 9.72
CA CYS A 114 -0.88 2.92 11.05
C CYS A 114 0.27 1.91 11.23
N ARG A 115 0.03 0.63 10.91
CA ARG A 115 1.06 -0.43 11.02
C ARG A 115 2.29 -0.12 10.18
N THR A 116 2.10 0.31 8.94
CA THR A 116 3.20 0.62 8.01
C THR A 116 4.05 1.75 8.56
N ILE A 117 3.43 2.85 8.99
CA ILE A 117 4.13 4.00 9.57
C ILE A 117 4.95 3.55 10.79
N LEU A 118 4.31 2.89 11.76
CA LEU A 118 4.97 2.41 12.98
C LEU A 118 6.13 1.44 12.70
N SER A 119 6.04 0.63 11.65
CA SER A 119 7.08 -0.36 11.33
C SER A 119 8.45 0.25 11.02
N PHE A 120 8.48 1.48 10.48
CA PHE A 120 9.72 2.20 10.19
C PHE A 120 10.41 2.72 11.45
N TYR A 121 9.67 2.90 12.55
CA TYR A 121 10.17 3.51 13.78
C TYR A 121 10.45 2.50 14.90
N THR A 122 10.53 1.21 14.57
CA THR A 122 10.75 0.14 15.56
C THR A 122 12.09 0.24 16.31
N ARG A 123 13.01 1.15 15.96
CA ARG A 123 14.30 1.35 16.66
C ARG A 123 14.42 2.70 17.37
N THR A 124 13.33 3.43 17.50
CA THR A 124 13.28 4.69 18.25
C THR A 124 13.27 4.45 19.77
N ALA A 125 13.36 5.53 20.55
CA ALA A 125 13.22 5.49 22.01
C ALA A 125 11.91 4.83 22.48
N ILE A 126 10.83 4.90 21.68
CA ILE A 126 9.51 4.32 21.98
C ILE A 126 9.33 2.91 21.38
N ARG A 127 10.43 2.18 21.13
CA ARG A 127 10.43 0.83 20.51
C ARG A 127 9.54 -0.18 21.24
N SER A 128 9.49 -0.16 22.58
CA SER A 128 8.63 -1.05 23.37
C SER A 128 7.17 -0.88 22.96
N ASP A 129 6.73 0.37 22.91
CA ASP A 129 5.34 0.75 22.67
C ASP A 129 4.98 0.49 21.21
N ILE A 130 5.91 0.76 20.29
CA ILE A 130 5.74 0.43 18.87
C ILE A 130 5.56 -1.07 18.66
N LYS A 131 6.34 -1.93 19.33
CA LYS A 131 6.20 -3.39 19.17
C LYS A 131 4.83 -3.89 19.64
N LEU A 132 4.34 -3.38 20.77
CA LEU A 132 3.00 -3.68 21.28
C LEU A 132 1.95 -3.16 20.29
N ALA A 133 2.07 -1.92 19.84
CA ALA A 133 1.17 -1.33 18.86
C ALA A 133 1.15 -2.08 17.53
N LEU A 134 2.26 -2.64 17.04
CA LEU A 134 2.26 -3.43 15.82
C LEU A 134 1.38 -4.69 15.92
N GLN A 135 1.25 -5.27 17.13
CA GLN A 135 0.45 -6.46 17.41
C GLN A 135 -1.00 -6.14 17.79
N GLY A 136 -1.28 -4.95 18.33
CA GLY A 136 -2.62 -4.54 18.76
C GLY A 136 -3.55 -4.06 17.63
N ASP A 137 -4.75 -3.65 18.02
CA ASP A 137 -5.77 -3.05 17.17
C ASP A 137 -5.57 -1.52 17.01
N LEU A 138 -6.60 -0.81 16.55
CA LEU A 138 -6.56 0.64 16.40
C LEU A 138 -6.34 1.36 17.75
N ASP A 139 -6.90 0.85 18.83
CA ASP A 139 -6.88 1.48 20.14
C ASP A 139 -5.49 1.44 20.77
N VAL A 140 -4.72 0.41 20.46
CA VAL A 140 -3.30 0.34 20.83
C VAL A 140 -2.43 1.15 19.86
N LYS A 141 -2.73 1.15 18.55
CA LYS A 141 -1.92 1.84 17.54
C LYS A 141 -1.98 3.36 17.65
N LEU A 142 -3.17 3.90 17.90
CA LEU A 142 -3.44 5.33 17.77
C LEU A 142 -2.65 6.19 18.78
N PRO A 143 -2.59 5.86 20.08
CA PRO A 143 -1.79 6.63 21.04
C PRO A 143 -0.29 6.62 20.72
N VAL A 144 0.24 5.48 20.26
CA VAL A 144 1.66 5.37 19.89
C VAL A 144 1.96 6.19 18.63
N LEU A 145 1.06 6.16 17.63
CA LEU A 145 1.19 6.98 16.44
C LEU A 145 1.09 8.49 16.76
N GLU A 146 0.28 8.88 17.74
CA GLU A 146 0.15 10.26 18.21
C GLU A 146 1.47 10.76 18.82
N ASN A 147 2.07 9.97 19.70
CA ASN A 147 3.34 10.29 20.37
C ASN A 147 4.58 10.24 19.44
N LEU A 148 4.48 9.56 18.29
CA LEU A 148 5.59 9.45 17.35
C LEU A 148 5.88 10.79 16.65
N ASN A 149 7.10 11.32 16.79
CA ASN A 149 7.53 12.51 16.05
C ASN A 149 8.30 12.14 14.77
N LEU A 150 7.73 12.42 13.59
CA LEU A 150 8.35 12.12 12.30
C LEU A 150 9.53 13.04 11.95
N THR A 151 9.67 14.20 12.61
CA THR A 151 10.75 15.17 12.32
C THR A 151 12.07 14.84 12.99
N GLN A 152 12.06 13.99 14.01
CA GLN A 152 13.24 13.71 14.85
C GLN A 152 14.01 12.45 14.46
N TRP A 153 13.39 11.53 13.72
CA TRP A 153 13.94 10.20 13.51
C TRP A 153 14.07 9.88 12.03
N THR A 154 15.31 9.77 11.57
CA THR A 154 15.65 9.58 10.15
C THR A 154 16.59 8.41 9.90
N GLU A 155 17.04 7.73 10.96
CA GLU A 155 17.87 6.52 10.86
C GLU A 155 17.00 5.28 10.64
N PHE A 156 16.57 5.07 9.39
CA PHE A 156 15.75 3.92 8.99
C PHE A 156 16.57 2.65 8.69
N HIS A 157 17.59 2.35 9.50
CA HIS A 157 18.47 1.18 9.33
C HIS A 157 18.86 0.86 7.87
N LYS A 158 18.50 -0.32 7.34
CA LYS A 158 18.84 -0.79 5.98
C LYS A 158 18.03 -0.13 4.87
N ASN A 159 17.02 0.66 5.21
CA ASN A 159 16.17 1.31 4.24
C ASN A 159 16.70 2.71 3.98
N ASP A 160 16.69 3.10 2.71
CA ASP A 160 16.91 4.47 2.33
C ASP A 160 15.82 5.38 2.95
N PRO A 161 16.19 6.47 3.66
CA PRO A 161 15.21 7.36 4.26
C PRO A 161 14.18 7.92 3.29
N GLN A 162 14.56 8.20 2.03
CA GLN A 162 13.60 8.72 1.05
C GLN A 162 12.57 7.66 0.67
N ASP A 163 12.95 6.38 0.56
CA ASP A 163 12.00 5.29 0.37
C ASP A 163 11.02 5.13 1.55
N CYS A 164 11.50 5.31 2.79
CA CYS A 164 10.65 5.31 3.98
C CYS A 164 9.65 6.47 3.96
N TRP A 165 10.10 7.70 3.74
CA TRP A 165 9.21 8.87 3.70
C TRP A 165 8.22 8.82 2.54
N LYS A 166 8.67 8.38 1.35
CA LYS A 166 7.78 8.13 0.21
C LYS A 166 6.69 7.12 0.57
N THR A 167 7.05 6.02 1.26
CA THR A 167 6.08 5.02 1.68
C THR A 167 5.08 5.58 2.70
N ILE A 168 5.56 6.34 3.69
CA ILE A 168 4.70 7.00 4.69
C ILE A 168 3.75 7.99 3.99
N ALA A 169 4.27 8.85 3.11
CA ALA A 169 3.47 9.81 2.35
C ALA A 169 2.41 9.12 1.49
N PHE A 170 2.77 8.03 0.82
CA PHE A 170 1.81 7.24 0.04
C PHE A 170 0.71 6.64 0.93
N GLN A 171 1.06 6.03 2.07
CA GLN A 171 0.06 5.49 3.00
C GLN A 171 -0.87 6.58 3.56
N LEU A 172 -0.32 7.74 3.94
CA LEU A 172 -1.11 8.87 4.43
C LEU A 172 -2.04 9.42 3.35
N GLY A 173 -1.52 9.61 2.13
CA GLY A 173 -2.31 10.10 1.00
C GLY A 173 -3.50 9.19 0.70
N GLN A 174 -3.26 7.89 0.52
CA GLN A 174 -4.34 6.92 0.28
C GLN A 174 -5.33 6.86 1.44
N ALA A 175 -4.86 6.90 2.68
CA ALA A 175 -5.74 6.83 3.84
C ALA A 175 -6.62 8.08 3.97
N LEU A 176 -6.03 9.28 3.80
CA LEU A 176 -6.77 10.54 3.84
C LEU A 176 -7.76 10.65 2.68
N GLY A 177 -7.36 10.27 1.47
CA GLY A 177 -8.27 10.20 0.33
C GLY A 177 -9.46 9.30 0.61
N LEU A 178 -9.22 8.09 1.13
CA LEU A 178 -10.29 7.14 1.42
C LEU A 178 -11.25 7.65 2.51
N LEU A 179 -10.75 8.35 3.53
CA LEU A 179 -11.58 9.02 4.54
C LEU A 179 -12.40 10.20 3.97
N GLU A 180 -12.08 10.67 2.77
CA GLU A 180 -12.87 11.62 1.98
C GLU A 180 -13.64 10.96 0.83
N ASN A 181 -13.77 9.63 0.85
CA ASN A 181 -14.44 8.86 -0.20
C ASN A 181 -13.79 9.04 -1.59
N LYS A 182 -12.46 9.21 -1.61
CA LYS A 182 -11.62 9.31 -2.81
C LYS A 182 -10.62 8.17 -2.86
N GLU A 183 -10.66 7.39 -3.93
CA GLU A 183 -9.66 6.36 -4.19
C GLU A 183 -8.44 6.97 -4.88
N LEU A 184 -7.27 6.83 -4.27
CA LEU A 184 -6.00 7.31 -4.81
C LEU A 184 -5.08 6.11 -4.99
N TYR A 185 -4.80 5.72 -6.23
CA TYR A 185 -4.02 4.52 -6.56
C TYR A 185 -2.63 4.84 -7.09
N THR A 186 -2.42 6.06 -7.58
CA THR A 186 -1.16 6.51 -8.13
C THR A 186 -0.54 7.63 -7.30
N LYS A 187 0.74 7.90 -7.54
CA LYS A 187 1.42 9.06 -6.95
C LYS A 187 0.81 10.33 -7.48
N GLU A 188 0.47 10.35 -8.76
CA GLU A 188 -0.18 11.46 -9.43
C GLU A 188 -1.52 11.79 -8.75
N ASP A 189 -2.36 10.78 -8.48
CA ASP A 189 -3.63 10.98 -7.77
C ASP A 189 -3.41 11.63 -6.39
N ILE A 190 -2.39 11.18 -5.66
CA ILE A 190 -2.07 11.74 -4.33
C ILE A 190 -1.51 13.16 -4.46
N ILE A 191 -0.70 13.46 -5.49
CA ILE A 191 -0.17 14.81 -5.72
C ILE A 191 -1.29 15.76 -6.10
N ASP A 192 -2.22 15.35 -6.95
CA ASP A 192 -3.36 16.17 -7.35
C ASP A 192 -4.27 16.46 -6.16
N PHE A 193 -4.40 15.49 -5.23
CA PHE A 193 -5.20 15.66 -4.02
C PHE A 193 -4.47 16.40 -2.89
N LEU A 194 -3.18 16.13 -2.67
CA LEU A 194 -2.32 16.68 -1.61
C LEU A 194 -0.98 17.15 -2.21
N PRO A 195 -0.93 18.33 -2.87
CA PRO A 195 0.24 18.76 -3.65
C PRO A 195 1.56 18.80 -2.88
N GLU A 196 1.53 19.14 -1.59
CA GLU A 196 2.71 19.21 -0.74
C GLU A 196 3.34 17.83 -0.50
N MET A 197 2.65 16.73 -0.80
CA MET A 197 3.22 15.37 -0.76
C MET A 197 4.17 15.07 -1.91
N SER A 198 4.17 15.89 -2.96
CA SER A 198 4.99 15.69 -4.17
C SER A 198 6.48 15.51 -3.85
N VAL A 199 7.00 16.24 -2.86
CA VAL A 199 8.42 16.17 -2.49
C VAL A 199 8.81 14.77 -1.99
N PHE A 200 7.91 14.09 -1.28
CA PHE A 200 8.12 12.73 -0.77
C PHE A 200 7.90 11.68 -1.84
N LEU A 201 6.81 11.80 -2.60
CA LEU A 201 6.42 10.82 -3.61
C LEU A 201 7.43 10.74 -4.77
N ASN A 202 8.10 11.86 -5.05
CA ASN A 202 9.17 11.97 -6.04
C ASN A 202 10.58 11.79 -5.45
N ARG A 203 10.72 11.48 -4.15
CA ARG A 203 12.00 11.32 -3.46
C ARG A 203 12.93 12.53 -3.63
N LYS A 204 12.36 13.72 -3.55
CA LYS A 204 13.09 15.00 -3.55
C LYS A 204 13.13 15.62 -2.15
N THR A 205 12.86 14.80 -1.13
CA THR A 205 12.71 15.23 0.26
C THR A 205 14.01 15.67 0.89
N THR A 206 13.92 16.76 1.63
CA THR A 206 14.92 17.26 2.57
C THR A 206 14.39 17.16 3.99
N TYR A 207 15.29 17.21 4.98
CA TYR A 207 14.91 17.15 6.39
C TYR A 207 13.93 18.26 6.82
N THR A 208 13.99 19.43 6.18
CA THR A 208 13.09 20.56 6.44
C THR A 208 11.65 20.26 6.02
N ASP A 209 11.46 19.35 5.05
CA ASP A 209 10.14 18.98 4.57
C ASP A 209 9.38 18.10 5.57
N LEU A 210 10.05 17.46 6.53
CA LEU A 210 9.43 16.51 7.47
C LEU A 210 8.31 17.13 8.30
N THR A 211 8.31 18.45 8.48
CA THR A 211 7.19 19.19 9.08
C THR A 211 5.88 18.97 8.31
N THR A 212 5.92 18.95 6.97
CA THR A 212 4.76 18.65 6.12
C THR A 212 4.26 17.23 6.36
N LEU A 213 5.17 16.25 6.41
CA LEU A 213 4.79 14.85 6.68
C LEU A 213 4.18 14.68 8.07
N GLN A 214 4.74 15.36 9.07
CA GLN A 214 4.20 15.41 10.43
C GLN A 214 2.80 16.04 10.47
N ASN A 215 2.57 17.13 9.74
CA ASN A 215 1.26 17.79 9.67
C ASN A 215 0.20 16.84 9.08
N TYR A 216 0.54 16.12 8.01
CA TYR A 216 -0.36 15.12 7.44
C TYR A 216 -0.60 13.91 8.33
N LYS A 217 0.40 13.47 9.11
CA LYS A 217 0.21 12.46 10.15
C LYS A 217 -0.80 12.95 11.20
N THR A 218 -0.67 14.20 11.66
CA THR A 218 -1.59 14.82 12.62
C THR A 218 -3.02 14.92 12.05
N LEU A 219 -3.15 15.34 10.79
CA LEU A 219 -4.44 15.38 10.09
C LEU A 219 -5.06 13.98 10.01
N PHE A 220 -4.28 12.98 9.60
CA PHE A 220 -4.72 11.59 9.54
C PHE A 220 -5.24 11.09 10.90
N ILE A 221 -4.50 11.33 11.98
CA ILE A 221 -4.93 10.97 13.34
C ILE A 221 -6.23 11.66 13.73
N LYS A 222 -6.37 12.96 13.42
CA LYS A 222 -7.60 13.72 13.68
C LYS A 222 -8.80 13.08 12.96
N ARG A 223 -8.68 12.86 11.65
CA ARG A 223 -9.75 12.25 10.83
C ARG A 223 -10.08 10.84 11.28
N LEU A 224 -9.06 10.05 11.64
CA LEU A 224 -9.23 8.70 12.15
C LEU A 224 -9.98 8.68 13.48
N LYS A 225 -9.73 9.64 14.38
CA LYS A 225 -10.49 9.81 15.64
C LYS A 225 -11.97 10.13 15.38
N GLU A 226 -12.28 10.92 14.35
CA GLU A 226 -13.66 11.27 13.98
C GLU A 226 -14.46 10.05 13.51
N VAL A 227 -13.84 9.15 12.75
CA VAL A 227 -14.49 7.91 12.26
C VAL A 227 -14.31 6.70 13.18
N ARG A 228 -13.54 6.83 14.27
CA ARG A 228 -13.26 5.74 15.23
C ARG A 228 -14.54 5.04 15.74
N PRO A 229 -15.66 5.73 16.05
CA PRO A 229 -16.88 5.05 16.48
C PRO A 229 -17.43 4.03 15.48
N LEU A 230 -17.09 4.15 14.20
CA LEU A 230 -17.51 3.23 13.14
C LEU A 230 -16.63 1.97 13.03
N PHE A 231 -15.51 1.90 13.76
CA PHE A 231 -14.66 0.69 13.79
C PHE A 231 -15.29 -0.43 14.60
N SER A 232 -15.99 -0.10 15.69
CA SER A 232 -16.58 -1.05 16.65
C SER A 232 -17.86 -1.72 16.14
N GLN A 233 -18.52 -1.14 15.14
CA GLN A 233 -19.80 -1.64 14.62
C GLN A 233 -19.66 -2.92 13.77
N LEU A 234 -18.45 -3.27 13.32
CA LEU A 234 -18.22 -4.49 12.51
C LEU A 234 -17.93 -5.74 13.34
N THR A 235 -17.49 -5.61 14.59
CA THR A 235 -17.32 -6.77 15.48
C THR A 235 -18.66 -7.37 15.91
N GLU A 236 -19.75 -6.60 15.90
CA GLU A 236 -21.09 -7.07 16.28
C GLU A 236 -21.86 -7.74 15.14
N ILE A 237 -21.60 -7.37 13.87
CA ILE A 237 -22.30 -7.94 12.71
C ILE A 237 -21.69 -9.31 12.30
N GLY A 238 -20.43 -9.56 12.64
CA GLY A 238 -19.73 -10.82 12.35
C GLY A 238 -19.87 -11.92 13.40
N ALA A 239 -20.54 -11.66 14.53
CA ALA A 239 -20.67 -12.61 15.65
C ALA A 239 -22.05 -13.33 15.69
N SER A 240 -22.93 -13.06 14.72
CA SER A 240 -24.28 -13.66 14.64
C SER A 240 -24.48 -14.58 13.44
N SER A 241 -23.39 -15.14 12.89
CA SER A 241 -23.46 -16.17 11.84
C SER A 241 -22.36 -17.23 12.03
N GLU A 242 -22.32 -17.82 13.23
CA GLU A 242 -21.82 -19.18 13.45
C GLU A 242 -23.01 -20.11 13.72
#